data_AF-A0A9N8W9L3-F1
#
_entry.id   AF-A0A9N8W9L3-F1
#
_cell.length_a   1.000
_cell.length_b   1.000
_cell.length_c   1.000
_cell.angle_alpha   90.00
_cell.angle_beta   90.00
_cell.angle_gamma   90.00
#
_symmetry.space_group_name_H-M   'P 1'
#
loop_
_entity.id
_entity.type
_entity.pdbx_description
1 polymer ?
#
loop_
_entity_poly.entity_id
_entity_poly.type
_entity_poly.pdbx_seq_one_letter_code
_entity_poly.pdbx_strand_id
1 'polypeptide(L)'
;MDILIPNNSVHITGGKDLELMTGIPYKIINDGHYLDNGKGNYGSYVTLCGNSYDRNDPNYSRQIWFILESTNFGEYRISSKGSYLDTFGDEQLWKFEIADYQLKAEIEDFKYDKKINDLESYATRDSFSIFTSRNQSHGCNKIGITLSEKMQNITSWSFNKSKKIAFLDKLDVDIKAEYAGVRGNLPEIIKWDNKTTSLETTKKIQLDETKVSGKYSVEIKKKDDVEVKIIWHKVNLDIQFTATAKIRGFSDRLRKNGSVAKMEQADANATLCFLKNSGFEGTIIGTEGKNVLVEITGNVKIQGALKYEIENSSVVLPSFNSAVDDHVDDDHVLV
;
A
#
# COMPACT_ATOMS: atom_id res chain seq x y z
N MET A 1 -22.95 -33.94 5.34
CA MET A 1 -22.65 -32.51 5.10
C MET A 1 -23.59 -32.04 4.00
N ASP A 2 -24.44 -31.05 4.30
CA ASP A 2 -25.35 -30.50 3.30
C ASP A 2 -24.58 -29.68 2.26
N ILE A 3 -24.84 -29.97 0.98
CA ILE A 3 -24.14 -29.37 -0.16
C ILE A 3 -24.61 -27.93 -0.36
N LEU A 4 -23.66 -26.99 -0.43
CA LEU A 4 -23.92 -25.59 -0.81
C LEU A 4 -24.36 -25.52 -2.28
N ILE A 5 -25.25 -24.59 -2.60
CA ILE A 5 -25.60 -24.30 -4.00
C ILE A 5 -24.34 -23.73 -4.70
N PRO A 6 -23.98 -24.11 -5.92
CA PRO A 6 -22.86 -23.47 -6.65
C PRO A 6 -23.19 -22.00 -6.96
N ASN A 7 -22.21 -21.10 -7.12
CA ASN A 7 -22.49 -19.75 -7.62
C ASN A 7 -22.38 -19.71 -9.15
N ASN A 8 -23.50 -19.97 -9.81
CA ASN A 8 -23.60 -19.88 -11.26
C ASN A 8 -24.03 -18.47 -11.65
N SER A 9 -23.44 -17.96 -12.75
CA SER A 9 -23.88 -16.71 -13.35
C SER A 9 -25.24 -16.89 -14.02
N VAL A 10 -26.16 -15.98 -13.72
CA VAL A 10 -27.51 -15.93 -14.27
C VAL A 10 -27.58 -14.72 -15.19
N HIS A 11 -27.78 -14.98 -16.47
CA HIS A 11 -28.02 -13.96 -17.48
C HIS A 11 -29.51 -13.73 -17.65
N ILE A 12 -29.96 -12.48 -17.51
CA ILE A 12 -31.35 -12.10 -17.75
C ILE A 12 -31.48 -11.54 -19.16
N THR A 13 -32.25 -12.20 -20.01
CA THR A 13 -32.56 -11.72 -21.36
C THR A 13 -33.40 -10.45 -21.30
N GLY A 14 -32.96 -9.38 -21.96
CA GLY A 14 -33.70 -8.09 -22.02
C GLY A 14 -33.36 -7.10 -20.89
N GLY A 15 -32.65 -7.53 -19.84
CA GLY A 15 -32.04 -6.64 -18.86
C GLY A 15 -30.62 -6.26 -19.31
N LYS A 16 -30.34 -4.97 -19.50
CA LYS A 16 -28.95 -4.53 -19.64
C LYS A 16 -28.23 -4.74 -18.30
N ASP A 17 -27.08 -5.40 -18.35
CA ASP A 17 -26.04 -5.37 -17.30
C ASP A 17 -26.39 -5.98 -15.92
N LEU A 18 -27.34 -6.91 -15.83
CA LEU A 18 -27.60 -7.67 -14.60
C LEU A 18 -26.81 -8.99 -14.59
N GLU A 19 -25.60 -8.97 -14.03
CA GLU A 19 -24.87 -10.18 -13.65
C GLU A 19 -25.34 -10.64 -12.26
N LEU A 20 -26.27 -11.59 -12.22
CA LEU A 20 -26.71 -12.22 -10.98
C LEU A 20 -25.99 -13.55 -10.76
N MET A 21 -25.86 -13.94 -9.51
CA MET A 21 -25.21 -15.17 -9.06
C MET A 21 -26.14 -15.97 -8.17
N THR A 22 -26.28 -17.26 -8.44
CA THR A 22 -27.10 -18.14 -7.60
C THR A 22 -26.48 -18.32 -6.21
N GLY A 23 -27.32 -18.61 -5.22
CA GLY A 23 -26.88 -19.05 -3.89
C GLY A 23 -26.17 -18.01 -3.01
N ILE A 24 -26.12 -16.72 -3.41
CA ILE A 24 -25.77 -15.57 -2.54
C ILE A 24 -27.00 -14.69 -2.28
N PRO A 25 -27.00 -13.89 -1.20
CA PRO A 25 -28.13 -13.06 -0.84
C PRO A 25 -28.18 -11.75 -1.62
N TYR A 26 -29.38 -11.32 -1.96
CA TYR A 26 -29.69 -10.03 -2.57
C TYR A 26 -30.76 -9.28 -1.78
N LYS A 27 -30.66 -7.96 -1.82
CA LYS A 27 -31.81 -7.06 -1.64
C LYS A 27 -32.38 -6.73 -3.02
N ILE A 28 -33.68 -6.87 -3.18
CA ILE A 28 -34.40 -6.51 -4.41
C ILE A 28 -35.07 -5.16 -4.18
N ILE A 29 -34.87 -4.22 -5.09
CA ILE A 29 -35.30 -2.83 -4.99
C ILE A 29 -36.19 -2.47 -6.18
N ASN A 30 -37.27 -1.74 -5.92
CA ASN A 30 -38.18 -1.19 -6.90
C ASN A 30 -38.55 0.23 -6.51
N ASP A 31 -38.26 1.19 -7.39
CA ASP A 31 -38.53 2.62 -7.18
C ASP A 31 -38.08 3.12 -5.78
N GLY A 32 -36.86 2.76 -5.38
CA GLY A 32 -36.29 3.11 -4.08
C GLY A 32 -36.79 2.31 -2.87
N HIS A 33 -37.73 1.38 -3.06
CA HIS A 33 -38.29 0.54 -1.99
C HIS A 33 -37.73 -0.88 -2.04
N TYR A 34 -37.54 -1.49 -0.87
CA TYR A 34 -37.02 -2.84 -0.71
C TYR A 34 -38.13 -3.88 -0.68
N LEU A 35 -37.95 -4.98 -1.40
CA LEU A 35 -38.87 -6.11 -1.39
C LEU A 35 -38.79 -6.85 -0.05
N ASP A 36 -39.92 -6.94 0.65
CA ASP A 36 -40.04 -7.52 1.99
C ASP A 36 -41.08 -8.65 1.99
N ASN A 37 -40.69 -9.83 2.48
CA ASN A 37 -41.54 -11.03 2.51
C ASN A 37 -42.63 -11.04 3.61
N GLY A 38 -42.85 -9.94 4.32
CA GLY A 38 -44.03 -9.74 5.16
C GLY A 38 -44.12 -10.64 6.41
N LYS A 39 -43.00 -11.20 6.88
CA LYS A 39 -42.92 -12.17 8.02
C LYS A 39 -43.42 -13.60 7.74
N GLY A 40 -43.69 -13.97 6.49
CA GLY A 40 -43.64 -15.38 6.05
C GLY A 40 -44.68 -16.33 6.66
N ASN A 41 -45.94 -15.91 6.79
CA ASN A 41 -47.04 -16.86 6.99
C ASN A 41 -47.71 -17.18 5.65
N TYR A 42 -48.30 -18.37 5.50
CA TYR A 42 -49.07 -18.73 4.32
C TYR A 42 -50.13 -17.63 4.04
N GLY A 43 -50.06 -16.95 2.89
CA GLY A 43 -50.91 -15.81 2.55
C GLY A 43 -50.37 -14.42 2.90
N SER A 44 -49.15 -14.29 3.45
CA SER A 44 -48.50 -12.98 3.60
C SER A 44 -48.08 -12.44 2.23
N TYR A 45 -48.57 -11.26 1.88
CA TYR A 45 -48.21 -10.59 0.64
C TYR A 45 -46.77 -10.07 0.71
N VAL A 46 -46.06 -10.19 -0.40
CA VAL A 46 -44.80 -9.47 -0.59
C VAL A 46 -45.13 -7.98 -0.61
N THR A 47 -44.39 -7.21 0.18
CA THR A 47 -44.62 -5.76 0.34
C THR A 47 -43.37 -4.98 -0.04
N LEU A 48 -43.56 -3.72 -0.41
CA LEU A 48 -42.46 -2.77 -0.59
C LEU A 48 -42.25 -2.02 0.72
N CYS A 49 -41.01 -1.99 1.20
CA CYS A 49 -40.61 -1.30 2.41
C CYS A 49 -39.69 -0.12 2.06
N GLY A 50 -40.01 1.08 2.54
CA GLY A 50 -39.17 2.27 2.28
C GLY A 50 -37.82 2.25 3.00
N ASN A 51 -37.66 1.40 4.03
CA ASN A 51 -36.44 1.34 4.82
C ASN A 51 -35.61 0.11 4.45
N SER A 52 -34.30 0.28 4.35
CA SER A 52 -33.35 -0.84 4.30
C SER A 52 -33.10 -1.32 5.73
N TYR A 53 -33.30 -2.61 6.00
CA TYR A 53 -32.90 -3.18 7.27
C TYR A 53 -31.40 -3.49 7.27
N ASP A 54 -30.71 -3.09 8.33
CA ASP A 54 -29.33 -3.48 8.55
C ASP A 54 -29.23 -4.94 9.02
N ARG A 55 -28.05 -5.55 8.89
CA ARG A 55 -27.83 -6.96 9.25
C ARG A 55 -28.26 -7.31 10.69
N ASN A 56 -28.15 -6.35 11.60
CA ASN A 56 -28.48 -6.52 13.01
C ASN A 56 -29.97 -6.33 13.32
N ASP A 57 -30.77 -5.89 12.35
CA ASP A 57 -32.22 -5.73 12.52
C ASP A 57 -32.90 -7.12 12.49
N PRO A 58 -33.82 -7.43 13.42
CA PRO A 58 -34.57 -8.68 13.40
C PRO A 58 -35.37 -8.91 12.10
N ASN A 59 -35.71 -7.84 11.39
CA ASN A 59 -36.41 -7.86 10.11
C ASN A 59 -35.47 -8.00 8.90
N TYR A 60 -34.15 -7.93 9.08
CA TYR A 60 -33.16 -8.03 7.98
C TYR A 60 -33.47 -9.16 7.02
N SER A 61 -33.63 -10.37 7.58
CA SER A 61 -33.91 -11.61 6.86
C SER A 61 -35.19 -11.59 6.01
N ARG A 62 -36.07 -10.59 6.16
CA ARG A 62 -37.27 -10.41 5.35
C ARG A 62 -36.99 -9.76 4.00
N GLN A 63 -35.89 -9.02 3.90
CA GLN A 63 -35.44 -8.33 2.69
C GLN A 63 -34.33 -9.08 1.95
N ILE A 64 -34.00 -10.29 2.42
CA ILE A 64 -32.95 -11.12 1.82
C ILE A 64 -33.56 -12.19 0.94
N TRP A 65 -33.11 -12.20 -0.31
CA TRP A 65 -33.59 -13.05 -1.37
C TRP A 65 -32.43 -13.82 -2.01
N PHE A 66 -32.66 -15.07 -2.38
CA PHE A 66 -31.69 -15.93 -3.05
C PHE A 66 -32.22 -16.37 -4.40
N ILE A 67 -31.34 -16.38 -5.40
CA ILE A 67 -31.64 -16.91 -6.74
C ILE A 67 -31.17 -18.36 -6.81
N LEU A 68 -32.04 -19.22 -7.32
CA LEU A 68 -31.88 -20.67 -7.36
C LEU A 68 -32.20 -21.19 -8.75
N GLU A 69 -31.51 -22.23 -9.19
CA GLU A 69 -31.97 -22.99 -10.36
C GLU A 69 -33.26 -23.73 -10.00
N SER A 70 -34.25 -23.66 -10.90
CA SER A 70 -35.46 -24.47 -10.85
C SER A 70 -35.13 -25.91 -11.21
N THR A 71 -36.04 -26.83 -10.87
CA THR A 71 -36.01 -28.20 -11.41
C THR A 71 -36.29 -28.22 -12.91
N ASN A 72 -36.90 -27.16 -13.44
CA ASN A 72 -37.13 -26.99 -14.87
C ASN A 72 -35.89 -26.36 -15.51
N PHE A 73 -35.45 -26.95 -16.62
CA PHE A 73 -34.22 -26.54 -17.29
C PHE A 73 -34.31 -25.09 -17.79
N GLY A 74 -33.32 -24.27 -17.44
CA GLY A 74 -33.24 -22.86 -17.86
C GLY A 74 -34.11 -21.89 -17.05
N GLU A 75 -34.85 -22.37 -16.05
CA GLU A 75 -35.64 -21.51 -15.17
C GLU A 75 -34.91 -21.24 -13.85
N TYR A 76 -35.05 -20.02 -13.33
CA TYR A 76 -34.55 -19.62 -12.02
C TYR A 76 -35.71 -19.21 -11.12
N ARG A 77 -35.56 -19.46 -9.82
CA ARG A 77 -36.52 -19.06 -8.78
C ARG A 77 -35.86 -18.08 -7.84
N ILE A 78 -36.63 -17.06 -7.45
CA ILE A 78 -36.26 -16.14 -6.38
C ILE A 78 -36.94 -16.63 -5.10
N SER A 79 -36.18 -16.80 -4.02
CA SER A 79 -36.69 -17.36 -2.77
C SER A 79 -36.26 -16.55 -1.56
N SER A 80 -37.11 -16.52 -0.52
CA SER A 80 -36.79 -15.98 0.79
C SER A 80 -37.48 -16.80 1.87
N LYS A 81 -36.72 -17.30 2.86
CA LYS A 81 -37.22 -18.14 3.96
C LYS A 81 -38.09 -19.33 3.53
N GLY A 82 -37.79 -19.94 2.38
CA GLY A 82 -38.55 -21.08 1.84
C GLY A 82 -39.83 -20.70 1.07
N SER A 83 -40.17 -19.42 1.00
CA SER A 83 -41.20 -18.90 0.08
C SER A 83 -40.57 -18.53 -1.27
N TYR A 84 -41.35 -18.63 -2.34
CA TYR A 84 -40.92 -18.27 -3.70
C TYR A 84 -41.66 -17.01 -4.17
N LEU A 85 -40.94 -16.13 -4.86
CA LEU A 85 -41.54 -15.02 -5.59
C LEU A 85 -42.07 -15.56 -6.92
N ASP A 86 -43.36 -15.43 -7.14
CA ASP A 86 -43.97 -15.67 -8.45
C ASP A 86 -44.10 -14.32 -9.15
N THR A 87 -43.40 -14.14 -10.26
CA THR A 87 -43.37 -12.86 -10.98
C THR A 87 -44.35 -12.91 -12.16
N PHE A 88 -45.54 -12.35 -11.97
CA PHE A 88 -46.47 -12.03 -13.06
C PHE A 88 -46.56 -10.51 -13.20
N GLY A 89 -46.14 -9.96 -14.35
CA GLY A 89 -46.31 -8.53 -14.64
C GLY A 89 -45.39 -7.99 -15.73
N ASP A 90 -45.89 -6.99 -16.45
CA ASP A 90 -45.17 -6.25 -17.49
C ASP A 90 -44.07 -5.34 -16.90
N GLU A 91 -43.02 -5.09 -17.69
CA GLU A 91 -41.90 -4.14 -17.52
C GLU A 91 -41.73 -3.49 -16.13
N GLN A 92 -41.33 -4.28 -15.13
CA GLN A 92 -40.88 -3.75 -13.85
C GLN A 92 -39.35 -3.64 -13.80
N LEU A 93 -38.85 -2.44 -13.50
CA LEU A 93 -37.43 -2.16 -13.32
C LEU A 93 -37.00 -2.57 -11.91
N TRP A 94 -36.62 -3.84 -11.75
CA TRP A 94 -36.04 -4.36 -10.52
C TRP A 94 -34.53 -4.12 -10.48
N LYS A 95 -34.03 -3.57 -9.38
CA LYS A 95 -32.59 -3.50 -9.07
C LYS A 95 -32.24 -4.57 -8.04
N PHE A 96 -31.13 -5.26 -8.25
CA PHE A 96 -30.60 -6.25 -7.32
C PHE A 96 -29.31 -5.72 -6.70
N GLU A 97 -29.24 -5.72 -5.38
CA GLU A 97 -28.04 -5.35 -4.63
C GLU A 97 -27.54 -6.56 -3.85
N ILE A 98 -26.26 -6.91 -4.03
CA ILE A 98 -25.65 -8.00 -3.27
C ILE A 98 -25.64 -7.63 -1.79
N ALA A 99 -26.19 -8.51 -0.96
CA ALA A 99 -26.24 -8.34 0.48
C ALA A 99 -25.13 -9.15 1.17
N ASP A 100 -24.83 -8.78 2.41
CA ASP A 100 -24.06 -9.57 3.38
C ASP A 100 -22.81 -10.30 2.86
N TYR A 101 -21.87 -9.55 2.29
CA TYR A 101 -20.57 -10.08 1.89
C TYR A 101 -19.40 -9.36 2.57
N GLN A 102 -18.30 -10.09 2.73
CA GLN A 102 -17.02 -9.60 3.23
C GLN A 102 -15.91 -10.07 2.28
N LEU A 103 -14.89 -9.22 2.12
CA LEU A 103 -13.71 -9.55 1.34
C LEU A 103 -12.52 -9.68 2.30
N LYS A 104 -11.66 -10.67 2.04
CA LYS A 104 -10.36 -10.78 2.72
C LYS A 104 -9.25 -10.88 1.69
N ALA A 105 -8.18 -10.14 1.90
CA ALA A 105 -6.98 -10.16 1.05
C ALA A 105 -5.78 -10.67 1.85
N GLU A 106 -5.04 -11.60 1.25
CA GLU A 106 -3.68 -11.93 1.67
C GLU A 106 -2.73 -11.41 0.57
N ILE A 107 -1.79 -10.53 0.93
CA ILE A 107 -0.87 -9.90 -0.02
C ILE A 107 0.51 -10.52 0.13
N GLU A 108 0.97 -11.13 -0.96
CA GLU A 108 2.21 -11.89 -1.05
C GLU A 108 2.91 -11.68 -2.40
N ASP A 109 4.01 -12.40 -2.64
CA ASP A 109 4.75 -12.41 -3.91
C ASP A 109 5.25 -11.03 -4.38
N PHE A 110 5.81 -10.24 -3.45
CA PHE A 110 6.39 -8.94 -3.77
C PHE A 110 7.57 -9.05 -4.75
N LYS A 111 7.49 -8.29 -5.84
CA LYS A 111 8.54 -8.13 -6.84
C LYS A 111 8.93 -6.66 -6.92
N TYR A 112 10.22 -6.39 -6.79
CA TYR A 112 10.77 -5.04 -6.80
C TYR A 112 11.46 -4.74 -8.12
N ASP A 113 11.33 -3.50 -8.60
CA ASP A 113 12.02 -3.03 -9.80
C ASP A 113 13.54 -2.83 -9.60
N LYS A 114 13.99 -2.82 -8.34
CA LYS A 114 15.39 -2.70 -7.92
C LYS A 114 15.77 -3.80 -6.93
N LYS A 115 17.07 -4.10 -6.86
CA LYS A 115 17.61 -5.09 -5.92
C LYS A 115 17.62 -4.52 -4.50
N ILE A 116 16.64 -4.91 -3.70
CA ILE A 116 16.53 -4.44 -2.30
C ILE A 116 17.70 -4.91 -1.41
N ASN A 117 18.37 -6.01 -1.78
CA ASN A 117 19.49 -6.56 -1.00
C ASN A 117 20.85 -5.89 -1.28
N ASP A 118 20.92 -4.91 -2.20
CA ASP A 118 22.17 -4.27 -2.63
C ASP A 118 22.01 -2.75 -2.71
N LEU A 119 21.71 -2.13 -1.56
CA LEU A 119 21.59 -0.66 -1.46
C LEU A 119 22.90 0.06 -1.79
N GLU A 120 24.04 -0.58 -1.55
CA GLU A 120 25.37 0.01 -1.80
C GLU A 120 25.61 0.32 -3.27
N SER A 121 25.12 -0.53 -4.18
CA SER A 121 25.22 -0.29 -5.64
C SER A 121 24.54 1.00 -6.10
N TYR A 122 23.62 1.55 -5.30
CA TYR A 122 22.88 2.78 -5.59
C TYR A 122 23.39 3.99 -4.78
N ALA A 123 24.44 3.83 -3.98
CA ALA A 123 24.92 4.89 -3.11
C ALA A 123 25.58 6.02 -3.90
N THR A 124 25.21 7.27 -3.57
CA THR A 124 25.89 8.47 -4.05
C THR A 124 26.76 9.06 -2.95
N ARG A 125 27.87 9.70 -3.33
CA ARG A 125 28.74 10.40 -2.39
C ARG A 125 28.30 11.84 -2.29
N ASP A 126 28.11 12.32 -1.07
CA ASP A 126 27.85 13.72 -0.77
C ASP A 126 28.79 14.17 0.33
N SER A 127 29.55 15.24 0.05
CA SER A 127 30.63 15.71 0.91
C SER A 127 30.29 17.05 1.52
N PHE A 128 30.55 17.21 2.81
CA PHE A 128 30.41 18.48 3.52
C PHE A 128 31.71 18.82 4.25
N SER A 129 32.17 20.06 4.07
CA SER A 129 33.36 20.58 4.73
C SER A 129 33.05 20.88 6.19
N ILE A 130 33.74 20.21 7.10
CA ILE A 130 33.52 20.34 8.54
C ILE A 130 34.58 21.20 9.22
N PHE A 131 35.72 21.39 8.55
CA PHE A 131 36.80 22.22 9.06
C PHE A 131 37.70 22.67 7.92
N THR A 132 38.04 23.96 7.91
CA THR A 132 39.10 24.51 7.07
C THR A 132 40.04 25.32 7.95
N SER A 133 41.33 25.21 7.70
CA SER A 133 42.32 26.03 8.39
C SER A 133 43.55 26.23 7.54
N ARG A 134 44.13 27.41 7.69
CA ARG A 134 45.31 27.88 6.97
C ARG A 134 46.44 28.08 7.96
N ASN A 135 47.62 27.52 7.68
CA ASN A 135 48.83 27.79 8.44
C ASN A 135 49.82 28.61 7.62
N GLN A 136 49.85 29.93 7.85
CA GLN A 136 50.84 30.84 7.25
C GLN A 136 52.16 30.89 8.03
N SER A 137 52.27 30.20 9.16
CA SER A 137 53.48 30.21 9.97
C SER A 137 54.60 29.38 9.35
N HIS A 138 55.79 29.53 9.91
CA HIS A 138 56.97 28.75 9.53
C HIS A 138 57.05 27.38 10.22
N GLY A 139 56.13 27.09 11.17
CA GLY A 139 56.06 25.86 11.96
C GLY A 139 54.86 24.98 11.62
N CYS A 140 54.80 23.79 12.22
CA CYS A 140 53.66 22.88 12.10
C CYS A 140 52.66 23.11 13.24
N ASN A 141 51.36 23.16 12.92
CA ASN A 141 50.30 23.35 13.91
C ASN A 141 49.46 22.08 14.05
N LYS A 142 49.14 21.69 15.28
CA LYS A 142 48.24 20.57 15.57
C LYS A 142 46.95 21.09 16.18
N ILE A 143 45.83 20.89 15.50
CA ILE A 143 44.51 21.37 15.94
C ILE A 143 43.63 20.18 16.29
N GLY A 144 42.92 20.29 17.42
CA GLY A 144 41.88 19.34 17.82
C GLY A 144 40.52 19.77 17.28
N ILE A 145 39.82 18.87 16.62
CA ILE A 145 38.48 19.07 16.06
C ILE A 145 37.53 18.14 16.78
N THR A 146 36.39 18.66 17.26
CA THR A 146 35.29 17.84 17.76
C THR A 146 34.20 17.81 16.70
N LEU A 147 33.81 16.60 16.29
CA LEU A 147 32.79 16.37 15.29
C LEU A 147 31.52 15.85 15.95
N SER A 148 30.36 16.35 15.52
CA SER A 148 29.04 15.86 15.92
C SER A 148 28.03 16.16 14.83
N GLU A 149 27.88 15.25 13.87
CA GLU A 149 26.97 15.36 12.74
C GLU A 149 25.92 14.26 12.77
N LYS A 150 24.74 14.54 12.21
CA LYS A 150 23.64 13.57 12.11
C LYS A 150 22.96 13.61 10.76
N MET A 151 22.55 12.44 10.29
CA MET A 151 21.75 12.26 9.08
C MET A 151 20.46 11.53 9.44
N GLN A 152 19.33 12.03 8.95
CA GLN A 152 18.06 11.33 9.08
C GLN A 152 17.93 10.24 8.00
N ASN A 153 17.53 9.06 8.45
CA ASN A 153 17.16 7.95 7.61
C ASN A 153 15.63 7.83 7.61
N ILE A 154 15.05 7.85 6.42
CA ILE A 154 13.61 7.76 6.19
C ILE A 154 13.38 6.55 5.30
N THR A 155 12.70 5.55 5.84
CA THR A 155 12.15 4.47 5.03
C THR A 155 10.64 4.56 5.08
N SER A 156 9.99 4.70 3.93
CA SER A 156 8.55 4.69 3.86
C SER A 156 8.04 3.72 2.81
N TRP A 157 6.92 3.10 3.12
CA TRP A 157 6.28 2.13 2.26
C TRP A 157 4.81 2.52 2.09
N SER A 158 4.30 2.40 0.87
CA SER A 158 2.88 2.63 0.59
C SER A 158 2.45 1.93 -0.69
N PHE A 159 1.23 1.41 -0.69
CA PHE A 159 0.56 1.11 -1.95
C PHE A 159 0.30 2.38 -2.76
N ASN A 160 0.37 2.25 -4.08
CA ASN A 160 -0.04 3.34 -4.96
C ASN A 160 -1.52 3.59 -4.72
N LYS A 161 -1.88 4.86 -4.43
CA LYS A 161 -3.29 5.30 -4.51
C LYS A 161 -3.72 5.15 -5.96
N SER A 162 -4.14 3.96 -6.36
CA SER A 162 -4.96 3.85 -7.56
C SER A 162 -6.27 4.58 -7.26
N LYS A 163 -6.87 5.22 -8.27
CA LYS A 163 -8.21 5.83 -8.18
C LYS A 163 -9.33 4.78 -7.95
N LYS A 164 -8.99 3.57 -7.51
CA LYS A 164 -9.69 2.30 -7.76
C LYS A 164 -9.97 1.49 -6.48
N ILE A 165 -9.80 2.11 -5.32
CA ILE A 165 -9.82 1.45 -4.00
C ILE A 165 -11.09 1.81 -3.22
N ALA A 166 -12.26 1.90 -3.87
CA ALA A 166 -13.54 2.11 -3.18
C ALA A 166 -14.00 0.87 -2.37
N PHE A 167 -13.29 -0.26 -2.49
CA PHE A 167 -13.64 -1.53 -1.83
C PHE A 167 -13.22 -1.63 -0.35
N LEU A 168 -12.72 -0.54 0.25
CA LEU A 168 -11.95 -0.55 1.50
C LEU A 168 -12.74 -0.80 2.78
N ASP A 169 -14.03 -0.45 2.82
CA ASP A 169 -14.79 -0.52 4.08
C ASP A 169 -15.14 -1.97 4.48
N LYS A 170 -14.97 -2.94 3.57
CA LYS A 170 -15.34 -4.35 3.77
C LYS A 170 -14.19 -5.33 3.55
N LEU A 171 -12.96 -4.83 3.57
CA LEU A 171 -11.77 -5.61 3.24
C LEU A 171 -10.86 -5.80 4.46
N ASP A 172 -10.80 -7.03 4.97
CA ASP A 172 -9.73 -7.41 5.90
C ASP A 172 -8.47 -7.72 5.10
N VAL A 173 -7.33 -7.15 5.48
CA VAL A 173 -6.05 -7.33 4.78
C VAL A 173 -5.01 -7.90 5.73
N ASP A 174 -4.40 -9.00 5.29
CA ASP A 174 -3.19 -9.57 5.86
C ASP A 174 -2.02 -9.33 4.88
N ILE A 175 -0.95 -8.69 5.34
CA ILE A 175 0.20 -8.30 4.52
C ILE A 175 1.46 -8.94 5.09
N LYS A 176 2.20 -9.67 4.24
CA LYS A 176 3.52 -10.21 4.56
C LYS A 176 4.54 -9.70 3.53
N ALA A 177 5.30 -8.67 3.90
CA ALA A 177 6.26 -8.03 3.01
C ALA A 177 7.68 -8.01 3.61
N GLU A 178 8.68 -8.07 2.74
CA GLU A 178 10.08 -7.79 3.07
C GLU A 178 10.59 -6.67 2.17
N TYR A 179 11.11 -5.59 2.75
CA TYR A 179 11.65 -4.45 2.00
C TYR A 179 12.93 -3.91 2.61
N ALA A 180 13.74 -3.22 1.82
CA ALA A 180 14.98 -2.62 2.30
C ALA A 180 14.73 -1.31 3.06
N GLY A 181 15.59 -1.06 4.05
CA GLY A 181 15.67 0.19 4.77
C GLY A 181 17.10 0.47 5.23
N VAL A 182 17.27 1.58 5.94
CA VAL A 182 18.54 1.97 6.55
C VAL A 182 18.32 2.19 8.03
N ARG A 183 19.05 1.43 8.85
CA ARG A 183 19.05 1.57 10.32
C ARG A 183 20.45 1.89 10.81
N GLY A 184 20.62 3.05 11.45
CA GLY A 184 21.93 3.61 11.73
C GLY A 184 22.76 3.76 10.44
N ASN A 185 23.81 2.97 10.28
CA ASN A 185 24.68 2.92 9.09
C ASN A 185 24.69 1.53 8.43
N LEU A 186 23.60 0.76 8.54
CA LEU A 186 23.52 -0.56 7.92
C LEU A 186 22.28 -0.65 7.04
N PRO A 187 22.42 -1.16 5.80
CA PRO A 187 21.30 -1.71 5.06
C PRO A 187 20.62 -2.81 5.89
N GLU A 188 19.30 -2.77 6.00
CA GLU A 188 18.52 -3.80 6.70
C GLU A 188 17.34 -4.24 5.83
N ILE A 189 17.02 -5.53 5.89
CA ILE A 189 15.76 -6.05 5.35
C ILE A 189 14.72 -6.05 6.46
N ILE A 190 13.70 -5.21 6.29
CA ILE A 190 12.61 -5.05 7.23
C ILE A 190 11.50 -6.02 6.85
N LYS A 191 11.19 -6.94 7.76
CA LYS A 191 10.01 -7.81 7.65
C LYS A 191 8.80 -7.10 8.23
N TRP A 192 7.68 -7.20 7.52
CA TRP A 192 6.45 -6.58 7.93
C TRP A 192 5.28 -7.55 7.79
N ASP A 193 4.67 -7.83 8.94
CA ASP A 193 3.44 -8.60 9.10
C ASP A 193 2.41 -7.63 9.69
N ASN A 194 1.28 -7.44 9.02
CA ASN A 194 0.24 -6.53 9.48
C ASN A 194 -1.15 -7.02 9.12
N LYS A 195 -2.06 -6.90 10.08
CA LYS A 195 -3.49 -7.13 9.91
C LYS A 195 -4.22 -5.81 10.07
N THR A 196 -4.92 -5.40 9.03
CA THR A 196 -5.67 -4.14 9.00
C THR A 196 -7.03 -4.36 8.38
N THR A 197 -8.01 -3.56 8.77
CA THR A 197 -9.33 -3.50 8.15
C THR A 197 -9.39 -2.52 6.98
N SER A 198 -8.26 -1.88 6.63
CA SER A 198 -8.17 -1.00 5.45
C SER A 198 -6.75 -0.85 4.90
N LEU A 199 -6.62 -0.81 3.57
CA LEU A 199 -5.35 -0.60 2.85
C LEU A 199 -4.86 0.87 2.89
N GLU A 200 -5.75 1.84 3.13
CA GLU A 200 -5.39 3.28 3.18
C GLU A 200 -4.55 3.65 4.41
N THR A 201 -4.70 2.90 5.50
CA THR A 201 -3.94 3.11 6.75
C THR A 201 -2.52 2.51 6.68
N THR A 202 -2.21 1.75 5.63
CA THR A 202 -0.93 1.05 5.49
C THR A 202 0.21 1.87 4.88
N LYS A 203 0.19 3.21 5.05
CA LYS A 203 1.42 4.00 4.88
C LYS A 203 2.29 3.82 6.12
N LYS A 204 3.41 3.11 5.99
CA LYS A 204 4.39 2.98 7.06
C LYS A 204 5.53 3.95 6.83
N ILE A 205 5.90 4.71 7.84
CA ILE A 205 7.08 5.57 7.85
C ILE A 205 7.92 5.16 9.05
N GLN A 206 9.18 4.79 8.80
CA GLN A 206 10.18 4.55 9.81
C GLN A 206 11.22 5.66 9.71
N LEU A 207 11.47 6.31 10.84
CA LEU A 207 12.48 7.33 11.00
C LEU A 207 13.59 6.78 11.89
N ASP A 208 14.83 6.94 11.45
CA ASP A 208 16.03 6.63 12.21
C ASP A 208 17.10 7.69 11.96
N GLU A 209 18.23 7.65 12.66
CA GLU A 209 19.33 8.59 12.49
C GLU A 209 20.69 7.88 12.46
N THR A 210 21.54 8.26 11.50
CA THR A 210 22.98 7.96 11.54
C THR A 210 23.69 9.10 12.25
N LYS A 211 24.46 8.80 13.31
CA LYS A 211 25.23 9.82 14.05
C LYS A 211 26.72 9.59 13.88
N VAL A 212 27.44 10.66 13.60
CA VAL A 212 28.89 10.72 13.55
C VAL A 212 29.36 11.61 14.67
N SER A 213 30.14 11.08 15.59
CA SER A 213 30.77 11.90 16.63
C SER A 213 32.17 11.40 16.94
N GLY A 214 33.08 12.33 17.23
CA GLY A 214 34.46 11.98 17.51
C GLY A 214 35.34 13.19 17.74
N LYS A 215 36.54 12.94 18.27
CA LYS A 215 37.61 13.94 18.37
C LYS A 215 38.72 13.56 17.40
N TYR A 216 39.07 14.49 16.52
CA TYR A 216 40.10 14.33 15.51
C TYR A 216 41.24 15.29 15.80
N SER A 217 42.45 14.90 15.43
CA SER A 217 43.57 15.82 15.45
C SER A 217 44.14 15.95 14.05
N VAL A 218 44.26 17.20 13.61
CA VAL A 218 44.74 17.53 12.28
C VAL A 218 46.06 18.28 12.42
N GLU A 219 47.06 17.76 11.73
CA GLU A 219 48.36 18.40 11.62
C GLU A 219 48.40 19.23 10.33
N ILE A 220 48.70 20.52 10.47
CA ILE A 220 48.73 21.49 9.37
C ILE A 220 50.17 21.95 9.19
N LYS A 221 50.77 21.56 8.07
CA LYS A 221 52.17 21.88 7.76
C LYS A 221 52.37 23.37 7.55
N LYS A 222 53.63 23.81 7.54
CA LYS A 222 53.96 25.21 7.22
C LYS A 222 53.46 25.57 5.82
N LYS A 223 52.89 26.77 5.68
CA LYS A 223 52.35 27.27 4.40
C LYS A 223 51.37 26.28 3.75
N ASP A 224 50.43 25.77 4.52
CA ASP A 224 49.48 24.74 4.08
C ASP A 224 48.04 25.15 4.40
N ASP A 225 47.12 24.86 3.48
CA ASP A 225 45.68 24.98 3.65
C ASP A 225 45.11 23.57 3.79
N VAL A 226 44.48 23.28 4.93
CA VAL A 226 43.87 21.98 5.20
C VAL A 226 42.35 22.11 5.23
N GLU A 227 41.69 21.15 4.60
CA GLU A 227 40.25 20.96 4.61
C GLU A 227 39.92 19.54 5.06
N VAL A 228 39.05 19.41 6.05
CA VAL A 228 38.50 18.13 6.50
C VAL A 228 37.04 18.06 6.06
N LYS A 229 36.69 16.97 5.38
CA LYS A 229 35.33 16.69 4.92
C LYS A 229 34.78 15.44 5.56
N ILE A 230 33.48 15.43 5.85
CA ILE A 230 32.75 14.17 5.92
C ILE A 230 32.24 13.86 4.52
N ILE A 231 32.45 12.62 4.09
CA ILE A 231 31.84 12.07 2.88
C ILE A 231 30.80 11.05 3.31
N TRP A 232 29.53 11.37 3.04
CA TRP A 232 28.42 10.48 3.27
C TRP A 232 28.16 9.66 2.01
N HIS A 233 28.00 8.35 2.18
CA HIS A 233 27.49 7.47 1.15
C HIS A 233 25.99 7.32 1.38
N LYS A 234 25.20 8.05 0.60
CA LYS A 234 23.75 8.19 0.78
C LYS A 234 22.99 7.38 -0.26
N VAL A 235 21.83 6.88 0.11
CA VAL A 235 20.83 6.37 -0.82
C VAL A 235 19.62 7.29 -0.82
N ASN A 236 19.07 7.52 -2.01
CA ASN A 236 17.78 8.16 -2.20
C ASN A 236 17.08 7.40 -3.32
N LEU A 237 16.31 6.40 -2.92
CA LEU A 237 15.65 5.48 -3.81
C LEU A 237 14.15 5.60 -3.68
N ASP A 238 13.51 5.59 -4.83
CA ASP A 238 12.12 5.20 -5.01
C ASP A 238 12.16 3.84 -5.73
N ILE A 239 11.59 2.82 -5.09
CA ILE A 239 11.57 1.42 -5.55
C ILE A 239 10.12 1.07 -5.78
N GLN A 240 9.75 0.81 -7.03
CA GLN A 240 8.41 0.33 -7.34
C GLN A 240 8.33 -1.17 -7.03
N PHE A 241 7.16 -1.60 -6.56
CA PHE A 241 6.86 -3.02 -6.41
C PHE A 241 5.52 -3.38 -7.03
N THR A 242 5.46 -4.62 -7.51
CA THR A 242 4.21 -5.34 -7.78
C THR A 242 4.06 -6.47 -6.78
N ALA A 243 2.84 -6.84 -6.46
CA ALA A 243 2.51 -7.94 -5.55
C ALA A 243 1.20 -8.60 -5.98
N THR A 244 1.00 -9.84 -5.55
CA THR A 244 -0.26 -10.56 -5.77
C THR A 244 -1.10 -10.46 -4.51
N ALA A 245 -2.35 -10.03 -4.66
CA ALA A 245 -3.35 -10.16 -3.62
C ALA A 245 -4.27 -11.35 -3.92
N LYS A 246 -4.35 -12.27 -2.96
CA LYS A 246 -5.27 -13.39 -2.97
C LYS A 246 -6.55 -13.00 -2.25
N ILE A 247 -7.59 -12.70 -3.02
CA ILE A 247 -8.88 -12.25 -2.51
C ILE A 247 -9.81 -13.44 -2.27
N ARG A 248 -10.42 -13.46 -1.09
CA ARG A 248 -11.47 -14.40 -0.67
C ARG A 248 -12.77 -13.66 -0.43
N GLY A 249 -13.84 -14.09 -1.10
CA GLY A 249 -15.19 -13.64 -0.81
C GLY A 249 -15.87 -14.53 0.23
N PHE A 250 -16.52 -13.91 1.19
CA PHE A 250 -17.38 -14.56 2.17
C PHE A 250 -18.77 -13.96 2.08
N SER A 251 -19.80 -14.80 2.16
CA SER A 251 -21.18 -14.34 2.25
C SER A 251 -22.05 -15.40 2.89
N ASP A 252 -23.26 -15.02 3.27
CA ASP A 252 -24.28 -16.02 3.55
C ASP A 252 -24.55 -16.86 2.29
N ARG A 253 -24.61 -18.18 2.43
CA ARG A 253 -24.74 -19.14 1.32
C ARG A 253 -25.95 -20.02 1.52
N LEU A 254 -26.79 -20.17 0.48
CA LEU A 254 -27.90 -21.11 0.56
C LEU A 254 -27.42 -22.56 0.38
N ARG A 255 -27.90 -23.46 1.23
CA ARG A 255 -27.74 -24.91 1.12
C ARG A 255 -28.90 -25.50 0.31
N LYS A 256 -28.69 -26.66 -0.31
CA LYS A 256 -29.74 -27.37 -1.08
C LYS A 256 -31.01 -27.69 -0.27
N ASN A 257 -30.90 -27.82 1.05
CA ASN A 257 -32.04 -28.04 1.94
C ASN A 257 -32.81 -26.74 2.30
N GLY A 258 -32.46 -25.60 1.70
CA GLY A 258 -33.10 -24.30 1.94
C GLY A 258 -32.61 -23.54 3.17
N SER A 259 -31.72 -24.13 3.98
CA SER A 259 -31.09 -23.41 5.10
C SER A 259 -29.94 -22.52 4.62
N VAL A 260 -29.62 -21.48 5.41
CA VAL A 260 -28.53 -20.52 5.11
C VAL A 260 -27.31 -20.86 5.96
N ALA A 261 -26.18 -21.10 5.32
CA ALA A 261 -24.87 -21.16 5.96
C ALA A 261 -24.30 -19.74 6.04
N LYS A 262 -23.99 -19.27 7.26
CA LYS A 262 -23.56 -17.88 7.45
C LYS A 262 -22.08 -17.68 7.12
N MET A 263 -21.76 -16.61 6.39
CA MET A 263 -20.38 -16.17 6.12
C MET A 263 -19.42 -17.28 5.65
N GLU A 264 -19.93 -18.17 4.77
CA GLU A 264 -19.13 -19.22 4.15
C GLU A 264 -18.33 -18.65 2.97
N GLN A 265 -17.17 -19.27 2.70
CA GLN A 265 -16.34 -18.85 1.57
C GLN A 265 -17.06 -19.13 0.24
N ALA A 266 -17.31 -18.07 -0.50
CA ALA A 266 -17.86 -18.09 -1.85
C ALA A 266 -16.82 -18.63 -2.85
N ASP A 267 -17.27 -19.07 -4.03
CA ASP A 267 -16.33 -19.42 -5.08
C ASP A 267 -15.74 -18.18 -5.77
N ALA A 268 -14.84 -18.42 -6.73
CA ALA A 268 -14.15 -17.34 -7.43
C ALA A 268 -15.11 -16.44 -8.21
N ASN A 269 -16.18 -16.99 -8.81
CA ASN A 269 -17.11 -16.19 -9.61
C ASN A 269 -17.90 -15.23 -8.71
N ALA A 270 -18.43 -15.72 -7.59
CA ALA A 270 -19.12 -14.85 -6.63
C ALA A 270 -18.16 -13.81 -6.03
N THR A 271 -16.90 -14.19 -5.78
CA THR A 271 -15.87 -13.24 -5.33
C THR A 271 -15.58 -12.15 -6.37
N LEU A 272 -15.54 -12.49 -7.68
CA LEU A 272 -15.45 -11.49 -8.75
C LEU A 272 -16.66 -10.53 -8.72
N CYS A 273 -17.85 -11.07 -8.53
CA CYS A 273 -19.08 -10.28 -8.44
C CYS A 273 -19.03 -9.30 -7.24
N PHE A 274 -18.56 -9.75 -6.08
CA PHE A 274 -18.34 -8.90 -4.90
C PHE A 274 -17.32 -7.79 -5.16
N LEU A 275 -16.22 -8.09 -5.85
CA LEU A 275 -15.21 -7.11 -6.23
C LEU A 275 -15.81 -6.03 -7.16
N LYS A 276 -16.51 -6.44 -8.22
CA LYS A 276 -17.21 -5.52 -9.14
C LYS A 276 -18.22 -4.64 -8.39
N ASN A 277 -19.05 -5.25 -7.55
CA ASN A 277 -20.06 -4.53 -6.75
C ASN A 277 -19.43 -3.53 -5.76
N SER A 278 -18.20 -3.80 -5.31
CA SER A 278 -17.45 -2.89 -4.42
C SER A 278 -16.69 -1.79 -5.19
N GLY A 279 -16.88 -1.69 -6.50
CA GLY A 279 -16.19 -0.70 -7.34
C GLY A 279 -14.69 -1.00 -7.51
N PHE A 280 -14.28 -2.26 -7.43
CA PHE A 280 -12.88 -2.64 -7.69
C PHE A 280 -12.58 -2.44 -9.19
N GLU A 281 -11.62 -1.59 -9.51
CA GLU A 281 -11.19 -1.36 -10.89
C GLU A 281 -9.75 -1.86 -11.17
N GLY A 282 -9.15 -2.59 -10.23
CA GLY A 282 -7.78 -3.12 -10.38
C GLY A 282 -7.67 -4.24 -11.41
N THR A 283 -6.45 -4.73 -11.63
CA THR A 283 -6.18 -5.78 -12.61
C THR A 283 -6.41 -7.16 -11.97
N ILE A 284 -7.35 -7.93 -12.51
CA ILE A 284 -7.52 -9.34 -12.17
C ILE A 284 -6.53 -10.15 -13.02
N ILE A 285 -5.65 -10.90 -12.38
CA ILE A 285 -4.60 -11.69 -13.05
C ILE A 285 -4.93 -13.17 -13.14
N GLY A 286 -5.93 -13.66 -12.40
CA GLY A 286 -6.39 -15.03 -12.47
C GLY A 286 -7.26 -15.47 -11.31
N THR A 287 -7.45 -16.78 -11.20
CA THR A 287 -8.15 -17.42 -10.08
C THR A 287 -7.35 -18.63 -9.62
N GLU A 288 -7.45 -18.95 -8.33
CA GLU A 288 -6.79 -20.12 -7.73
C GLU A 288 -7.79 -20.79 -6.77
N GLY A 289 -8.44 -21.85 -7.23
CA GLY A 289 -9.54 -22.49 -6.50
C GLY A 289 -10.70 -21.52 -6.28
N LYS A 290 -11.00 -21.19 -5.01
CA LYS A 290 -12.04 -20.22 -4.64
C LYS A 290 -11.54 -18.77 -4.54
N ASN A 291 -10.26 -18.53 -4.82
CA ASN A 291 -9.64 -17.23 -4.64
C ASN A 291 -9.53 -16.49 -5.97
N VAL A 292 -9.62 -15.17 -5.91
CA VAL A 292 -9.38 -14.27 -7.04
C VAL A 292 -8.02 -13.63 -6.86
N LEU A 293 -7.17 -13.72 -7.87
CA LEU A 293 -5.84 -13.13 -7.84
C LEU A 293 -5.90 -11.76 -8.51
N VAL A 294 -5.45 -10.74 -7.79
CA VAL A 294 -5.36 -9.37 -8.30
C VAL A 294 -3.94 -8.83 -8.17
N GLU A 295 -3.53 -8.02 -9.12
CA GLU A 295 -2.24 -7.33 -9.06
C GLU A 295 -2.37 -6.04 -8.25
N ILE A 296 -1.43 -5.84 -7.33
CA ILE A 296 -1.30 -4.61 -6.55
C ILE A 296 0.06 -4.00 -6.82
N THR A 297 0.12 -2.67 -6.85
CA THR A 297 1.37 -1.93 -7.00
C THR A 297 1.57 -0.93 -5.88
N GLY A 298 2.83 -0.61 -5.60
CA GLY A 298 3.19 0.40 -4.62
C GLY A 298 4.66 0.79 -4.72
N ASN A 299 5.10 1.59 -3.75
CA ASN A 299 6.45 2.09 -3.70
C ASN A 299 7.07 1.93 -2.30
N VAL A 300 8.37 1.71 -2.29
CA VAL A 300 9.25 1.84 -1.12
C VAL A 300 10.19 2.99 -1.38
N LYS A 301 10.12 4.01 -0.55
CA LYS A 301 11.06 5.13 -0.56
C LYS A 301 12.08 4.94 0.54
N ILE A 302 13.35 4.99 0.18
CA ILE A 302 14.49 4.84 1.08
C ILE A 302 15.38 6.06 0.92
N GLN A 303 15.58 6.79 2.01
CA GLN A 303 16.51 7.90 2.08
C GLN A 303 17.38 7.70 3.32
N GLY A 304 18.69 7.76 3.20
CA GLY A 304 19.56 7.62 4.37
C GLY A 304 21.03 7.49 4.06
N ALA A 305 21.86 7.47 5.10
CA ALA A 305 23.29 7.25 5.00
C ALA A 305 23.65 5.79 5.27
N LEU A 306 24.29 5.13 4.31
CA LEU A 306 24.81 3.77 4.48
C LEU A 306 26.13 3.77 5.22
N LYS A 307 27.02 4.72 4.93
CA LYS A 307 28.30 4.86 5.63
C LYS A 307 28.82 6.29 5.53
N TYR A 308 29.86 6.57 6.28
CA TYR A 308 30.59 7.84 6.19
C TYR A 308 32.09 7.60 6.20
N GLU A 309 32.82 8.50 5.57
CA GLU A 309 34.27 8.57 5.53
C GLU A 309 34.69 9.98 5.97
N ILE A 310 35.88 10.11 6.55
CA ILE A 310 36.47 11.41 6.85
C ILE A 310 37.69 11.57 5.96
N GLU A 311 37.66 12.57 5.11
CA GLU A 311 38.75 12.89 4.20
C GLU A 311 39.47 14.15 4.67
N ASN A 312 40.79 14.12 4.63
CA ASN A 312 41.65 15.26 4.91
C ASN A 312 42.43 15.61 3.64
N SER A 313 42.21 16.80 3.09
CA SER A 313 42.93 17.31 1.92
C SER A 313 43.77 18.51 2.32
N SER A 314 45.01 18.57 1.83
CA SER A 314 45.96 19.66 2.08
C SER A 314 46.46 20.26 0.78
N VAL A 315 46.51 21.59 0.70
CA VAL A 315 47.04 22.34 -0.45
C VAL A 315 48.18 23.24 0.01
N VAL A 316 49.39 22.95 -0.50
CA VAL A 316 50.57 23.77 -0.22
C VAL A 316 50.40 25.15 -0.85
N LEU A 317 50.52 26.19 -0.04
CA LEU A 317 50.42 27.58 -0.48
C LEU A 317 51.67 27.97 -1.28
N PRO A 318 51.50 28.69 -2.41
CA PRO A 318 52.64 29.21 -3.15
C PRO A 318 53.44 30.15 -2.24
N SER A 319 54.76 29.98 -2.24
CA SER A 319 55.66 30.94 -1.63
C SER A 319 55.58 32.24 -2.42
N PHE A 320 54.88 33.24 -1.88
CA PHE A 320 55.05 34.62 -2.32
C PHE A 320 56.51 35.00 -2.05
N ASN A 321 57.35 34.95 -3.08
CA ASN A 321 58.60 35.69 -3.08
C ASN A 321 58.21 37.16 -3.13
N SER A 322 58.21 37.81 -1.98
CA SER A 322 58.24 39.27 -1.92
C SER A 322 59.62 39.70 -2.45
N ALA A 323 59.76 39.80 -3.76
CA ALA A 323 60.70 40.76 -4.33
C ALA A 323 60.12 42.14 -3.99
N VAL A 324 60.44 42.62 -2.80
CA VAL A 324 60.37 44.04 -2.48
C VAL A 324 61.52 44.64 -3.27
N ASP A 325 61.19 45.32 -4.37
CA ASP A 325 62.10 46.28 -4.98
C ASP A 325 62.27 47.42 -3.96
N ASP A 326 63.33 47.32 -3.16
CA ASP A 326 63.90 48.46 -2.46
C ASP A 326 64.55 49.37 -3.52
N HIS A 327 63.74 50.18 -4.20
CA HIS A 327 64.27 51.36 -4.90
C HIS A 327 64.26 52.53 -3.90
N VAL A 328 65.43 52.72 -3.28
CA VAL A 328 65.82 53.94 -2.59
C VAL A 328 66.05 55.02 -3.65
N ASP A 329 65.11 55.96 -3.78
CA ASP A 329 65.39 57.27 -4.38
C ASP A 329 65.79 58.23 -3.25
N ASP A 330 67.11 58.33 -3.06
CA ASP A 330 67.76 59.47 -2.42
C ASP A 330 67.75 60.64 -3.42
N ASP A 331 66.91 61.64 -3.20
CA ASP A 331 67.10 62.96 -3.79
C ASP A 331 67.17 64.01 -2.67
N HIS A 332 68.41 64.31 -2.30
CA HIS A 332 68.78 65.49 -1.55
C HIS A 332 68.64 66.73 -2.43
N VAL A 333 67.66 67.59 -2.12
CA VAL A 333 67.67 69.00 -2.54
C VAL A 333 68.29 69.83 -1.40
N LEU A 334 69.51 70.34 -1.63
CA LEU A 334 70.09 71.46 -0.88
C LEU A 334 69.85 72.76 -1.64
N VAL A 335 69.57 73.80 -0.85
CA VAL A 335 69.28 75.20 -1.17
C VAL A 335 70.34 75.86 -2.04
#